data_AF-A0A7W8FN82-F1
#
_entry.id   AF-A0A7W8FN82-F1
#
_cell.length_a   1.000
_cell.length_b   1.000
_cell.length_c   1.000
_cell.angle_alpha   90.00
_cell.angle_beta   90.00
_cell.angle_gamma   90.00
#
_symmetry.space_group_name_H-M   'P 1'
#
loop_
_entity.id
_entity.type
_entity.pdbx_description
1 polymer ?
#
loop_
_entity_poly.entity_id
_entity_poly.type
_entity_poly.pdbx_seq_one_letter_code
_entity_poly.pdbx_strand_id
1 'polypeptide(L)'
;MTRAVADGRYTVDRTLLRADRGRLVEDFVFEIGTGVTLLLRDGFVTEEFIDLARTDDRTDAQERRLVGLKAQLAQRVMATPAAEVFELA
;
A
#
# COMPACT_ATOMS: atom_id res chain seq x y z
N MET A 1 -0.84 5.06 10.83
CA MET A 1 -0.59 3.64 11.17
C MET A 1 -0.27 2.91 9.88
N THR A 2 0.91 2.29 9.73
CA THR A 2 1.16 1.33 8.64
C THR A 2 0.45 0.03 8.99
N ARG A 3 -0.86 0.04 8.77
CA ARG A 3 -1.71 -1.14 8.92
C ARG A 3 -1.51 -2.01 7.69
N ALA A 4 -0.61 -2.98 7.76
CA ALA A 4 -0.61 -4.07 6.80
C ALA A 4 -1.77 -5.01 7.17
N VAL A 5 -2.85 -4.98 6.38
CA VAL A 5 -3.92 -5.98 6.50
C VAL A 5 -3.55 -7.10 5.55
N ALA A 6 -3.22 -8.28 6.06
CA ALA A 6 -2.91 -9.43 5.23
C ALA A 6 -4.13 -9.92 4.44
N ASP A 7 -5.35 -9.48 4.79
CA ASP A 7 -6.57 -9.63 3.98
C ASP A 7 -6.76 -11.10 3.53
N GLY A 8 -6.74 -12.01 4.51
CA GLY A 8 -6.84 -13.47 4.31
C GLY A 8 -5.56 -14.16 3.81
N ARG A 9 -4.48 -13.43 3.55
CA ARG A 9 -3.20 -13.95 3.00
C ARG A 9 -2.20 -14.42 4.06
N TYR A 10 -2.68 -14.76 5.26
CA TYR A 10 -1.89 -15.49 6.26
C TYR A 10 -2.65 -16.75 6.67
N THR A 11 -1.94 -17.87 6.77
CA THR A 11 -2.50 -19.14 7.25
C THR A 11 -2.03 -19.34 8.69
N VAL A 12 -2.95 -19.67 9.60
CA VAL A 12 -2.56 -20.11 10.95
C VAL A 12 -2.09 -21.56 10.86
N ASP A 13 -0.79 -21.73 10.77
CA ASP A 13 -0.16 -23.05 10.68
C ASP A 13 0.35 -23.50 12.06
N ARG A 14 -0.33 -24.49 12.65
CA ARG A 14 0.05 -25.05 13.96
C ARG A 14 1.34 -25.88 13.91
N THR A 15 1.83 -26.23 12.73
CA THR A 15 3.12 -26.90 12.58
C THR A 15 4.30 -25.95 12.83
N LEU A 16 4.07 -24.64 12.83
CA LEU A 16 5.06 -23.62 13.19
C LEU A 16 5.27 -23.49 14.71
N LEU A 17 4.54 -24.26 15.54
CA LEU A 17 4.68 -24.24 16.99
C LEU A 17 6.11 -24.61 17.42
N ARG A 18 6.67 -23.83 18.35
CA ARG A 18 8.03 -24.02 18.86
C ARG A 18 8.04 -24.28 20.36
N ALA A 19 7.69 -25.51 20.75
CA ALA A 19 7.61 -25.95 22.15
C ALA A 19 8.94 -25.78 22.92
N ASP A 20 10.07 -25.73 22.20
CA ASP A 20 11.40 -25.43 22.74
C ASP A 20 11.56 -23.98 23.22
N ARG A 21 10.63 -23.07 22.87
CA ARG A 21 10.67 -21.64 23.23
C ARG A 21 9.89 -21.29 24.49
N GLY A 22 9.16 -22.26 25.04
CA GLY A 22 8.38 -22.09 26.25
C GLY A 22 7.01 -21.44 26.02
N ARG A 23 6.11 -21.73 26.97
CA ARG A 23 4.65 -21.52 26.89
C ARG A 23 4.18 -20.11 26.49
N LEU A 24 4.95 -19.07 26.78
CA LEU A 24 4.52 -17.70 26.52
C LEU A 24 4.67 -17.28 25.05
N VAL A 25 5.54 -17.95 24.29
CA VAL A 25 5.92 -17.51 22.93
C VAL A 25 5.92 -18.63 21.89
N GLU A 26 5.68 -19.88 22.30
CA GLU A 26 5.67 -21.05 21.42
C GLU A 26 4.63 -21.00 20.30
N ASP A 27 3.54 -20.24 20.49
CA ASP A 27 2.43 -20.08 19.54
C ASP A 27 2.53 -18.82 18.65
N PHE A 28 3.51 -17.95 18.88
CA PHE A 28 3.63 -16.67 18.17
C PHE A 28 4.74 -16.69 17.11
N VAL A 29 4.64 -17.64 16.18
CA VAL A 29 5.60 -17.82 15.07
C VAL A 29 4.91 -17.50 13.74
N PHE A 30 5.54 -16.66 12.92
CA PHE A 30 4.99 -16.19 11.66
C PHE A 30 5.93 -16.54 10.50
N GLU A 31 5.38 -17.17 9.45
CA GLU A 31 6.05 -17.37 8.17
C GLU A 31 5.34 -16.53 7.10
N ILE A 32 6.08 -15.85 6.23
CA ILE A 32 5.54 -14.89 5.26
C ILE A 32 5.85 -15.38 3.84
N GLY A 33 4.81 -15.62 3.02
CA GLY A 33 4.87 -16.08 1.62
C GLY A 33 4.45 -15.02 0.57
N THR A 34 4.61 -15.34 -0.73
CA THR A 34 4.91 -14.40 -1.83
C THR A 34 3.84 -13.39 -2.24
N GLY A 35 4.30 -12.17 -2.56
CA GLY A 35 3.50 -10.98 -2.85
C GLY A 35 2.85 -10.91 -4.23
N VAL A 36 1.82 -10.07 -4.33
CA VAL A 36 1.11 -9.73 -5.56
C VAL A 36 1.55 -8.34 -6.03
N THR A 37 1.80 -8.20 -7.33
CA THR A 37 2.10 -6.92 -7.97
C THR A 37 0.82 -6.37 -8.60
N LEU A 38 0.47 -5.13 -8.24
CA LEU A 38 -0.63 -4.37 -8.84
C LEU A 38 -0.03 -3.21 -9.63
N LEU A 39 -0.57 -2.98 -10.82
CA LEU A 39 -0.23 -1.85 -11.67
C LEU A 39 -1.39 -0.86 -11.64
N LEU A 40 -1.10 0.41 -11.38
CA LEU A 40 -2.09 1.47 -11.46
C LEU A 40 -2.42 1.74 -12.92
N ARG A 41 -3.71 1.75 -13.26
CA ARG A 41 -4.18 2.06 -14.62
C ARG A 41 -3.95 3.53 -14.97
N ASP A 42 -3.90 3.81 -16.27
CA ASP A 42 -3.71 5.16 -16.80
C ASP A 42 -4.82 6.13 -16.37
N GLY A 43 -4.49 7.42 -16.40
CA GLY A 43 -5.43 8.50 -16.12
C GLY A 43 -5.59 8.83 -14.64
N PHE A 44 -5.10 7.99 -13.72
CA PHE A 44 -5.10 8.29 -12.28
C PHE A 44 -3.99 9.24 -11.85
N VAL A 45 -2.85 9.26 -12.53
CA VAL A 45 -1.77 10.20 -12.23
C VAL A 45 -1.50 11.05 -13.46
N THR A 46 -1.34 12.36 -13.26
CA THR A 46 -1.03 13.31 -14.32
C THR A 46 0.46 13.60 -14.36
N GLU A 47 0.95 14.06 -15.52
CA GLU A 47 2.34 14.53 -15.68
C GLU A 47 2.66 15.63 -14.65
N GLU A 48 1.75 16.59 -14.47
CA GLU A 48 1.89 17.66 -13.47
C GLU A 48 2.11 17.10 -12.05
N PHE A 49 1.40 16.05 -11.66
CA PHE A 49 1.58 15.42 -10.36
C PHE A 49 2.98 14.82 -10.22
N ILE A 50 3.46 14.13 -11.25
CA ILE A 50 4.79 13.51 -11.26
C ILE A 50 5.89 14.57 -11.23
N ASP A 51 5.77 15.60 -12.05
CA ASP A 51 6.75 16.68 -12.15
C ASP A 51 6.86 17.44 -10.83
N LEU A 52 5.72 17.76 -10.20
CA LEU A 52 5.71 18.38 -8.88
C LEU A 52 6.24 17.43 -7.80
N ALA A 53 5.83 16.16 -7.80
CA ALA A 53 6.31 15.20 -6.80
C ALA A 53 7.83 14.92 -6.89
N ARG A 54 8.42 15.08 -8.09
CA ARG A 54 9.87 14.91 -8.35
C ARG A 54 10.69 16.19 -8.17
N THR A 55 10.04 17.33 -7.96
CA THR A 55 10.77 18.57 -7.67
C THR A 55 11.30 18.53 -6.24
N ASP A 56 12.63 18.58 -6.09
CA ASP A 56 13.32 18.48 -4.79
C ASP A 56 13.06 19.71 -3.89
N ASP A 57 13.23 20.92 -4.43
CA ASP A 57 13.03 22.18 -3.71
C ASP A 57 11.72 22.87 -4.14
N ARG A 58 10.58 22.26 -3.80
CA ARG A 58 9.27 22.85 -4.08
C ARG A 58 9.05 24.14 -3.29
N THR A 59 8.61 25.17 -4.01
CA THR A 59 8.08 26.40 -3.41
C THR A 59 6.77 26.16 -2.65
N ASP A 60 6.40 27.06 -1.75
CA ASP A 60 5.11 27.01 -1.01
C ASP A 60 3.88 26.98 -1.94
N ALA A 61 3.98 27.57 -3.13
CA ALA A 61 2.93 27.52 -4.13
C ALA A 61 2.81 26.11 -4.74
N GLN A 62 3.95 25.48 -5.06
CA GLN A 62 4.02 24.12 -5.58
C GLN A 62 3.59 23.09 -4.53
N GLU A 63 3.92 23.29 -3.26
CA GLU A 63 3.44 22.44 -2.17
C GLU A 63 1.92 22.48 -2.03
N ARG A 64 1.32 23.69 -2.00
CA ARG A 64 -0.14 23.83 -1.97
C ARG A 64 -0.81 23.19 -3.19
N ARG A 65 -0.20 23.32 -4.38
CA ARG A 65 -0.68 22.67 -5.59
C ARG A 65 -0.63 21.15 -5.48
N LEU A 66 0.49 20.59 -5.02
CA LEU A 66 0.63 19.15 -4.87
C LEU A 66 -0.33 18.58 -3.81
N VAL A 67 -0.57 19.30 -2.71
CA VAL A 67 -1.58 18.91 -1.71
C VAL A 67 -2.97 18.82 -2.37
N GLY A 68 -3.34 19.80 -3.18
CA GLY A 68 -4.59 19.78 -3.95
C GLY A 68 -4.68 18.59 -4.91
N LEU A 69 -3.61 18.32 -5.65
CA LEU A 69 -3.55 17.17 -6.58
C LEU A 69 -3.63 15.83 -5.84
N LYS A 70 -2.96 15.69 -4.69
CA LYS A 70 -3.05 14.50 -3.82
C LYS A 70 -4.48 14.28 -3.32
N ALA A 71 -5.17 15.35 -2.91
CA ALA A 71 -6.56 15.26 -2.47
C ALA A 71 -7.50 14.82 -3.61
N GLN A 72 -7.32 15.38 -4.81
CA GLN A 72 -8.08 14.98 -6.00
C GLN A 72 -7.80 13.53 -6.40
N LEU A 73 -6.53 13.11 -6.37
CA LEU A 73 -6.12 11.73 -6.61
C LEU A 73 -6.78 10.78 -5.62
N ALA A 74 -6.67 11.07 -4.32
CA ALA A 74 -7.28 10.27 -3.27
C ALA A 74 -8.80 10.18 -3.47
N GLN A 75 -9.47 11.30 -3.73
CA GLN A 75 -10.92 11.31 -3.99
C GLN A 75 -11.28 10.43 -5.18
N ARG A 76 -10.55 10.53 -6.29
CA ARG A 76 -10.79 9.73 -7.49
C ARG A 76 -10.56 8.24 -7.25
N VAL A 77 -9.43 7.86 -6.67
CA VAL A 77 -9.12 6.45 -6.33
C VAL A 77 -10.18 5.87 -5.39
N MET A 78 -10.62 6.63 -4.40
CA MET A 78 -11.63 6.17 -3.44
C MET A 78 -13.04 6.12 -4.05
N ALA A 79 -13.31 6.87 -5.12
CA ALA A 79 -14.59 6.88 -5.83
C ALA A 79 -14.67 5.87 -6.98
N THR A 80 -13.52 5.34 -7.44
CA THR A 80 -13.46 4.40 -8.56
C THR A 80 -13.32 2.95 -8.06
N PRO A 81 -14.03 1.97 -8.65
CA PRO A 81 -13.86 0.57 -8.29
C PRO A 81 -12.40 0.09 -8.41
N ALA A 82 -11.93 -0.71 -7.47
CA ALA A 82 -10.52 -1.13 -7.42
C ALA A 82 -10.03 -1.86 -8.70
N ALA A 83 -10.90 -2.61 -9.39
CA ALA A 83 -10.58 -3.28 -10.66
C ALA A 83 -10.42 -2.29 -11.85
N GLU A 84 -10.99 -1.10 -11.72
CA GLU A 84 -10.85 0.01 -12.64
C GLU A 84 -9.71 0.96 -12.23
N VAL A 85 -9.15 0.81 -11.02
CA VAL A 85 -7.95 1.52 -10.55
C VAL A 85 -6.69 0.72 -10.84
N PHE A 86 -6.73 -0.60 -10.60
CA PHE A 86 -5.56 -1.47 -10.69
C PHE A 86 -5.78 -2.61 -11.68
N GLU A 87 -4.68 -3.08 -12.26
CA GLU A 87 -4.58 -4.37 -12.92
C GLU A 87 -3.52 -5.25 -12.27
N LEU A 88 -3.67 -6.56 -12.43
CA LEU A 88 -2.69 -7.52 -11.94
C LEU A 88 -1.55 -7.60 -12.96
N ALA A 89 -0.30 -7.57 -12.47
CA ALA A 89 0.88 -7.81 -13.29
C ALA A 89 1.05 -9.30 -13.63
#